data_AF-A0A9D1UPB6-F1
#
_entry.id   AF-A0A9D1UPB6-F1
#
_cell.length_a   1.000
_cell.length_b   1.000
_cell.length_c   1.000
_cell.angle_alpha   90.00
_cell.angle_beta   90.00
_cell.angle_gamma   90.00
#
_symmetry.space_group_name_H-M   'P 1'
#
loop_
_entity.id
_entity.type
_entity.pdbx_description
1 polymer ?
#
loop_
_entity_poly.entity_id
_entity_poly.type
_entity_poly.pdbx_seq_one_letter_code
_entity_poly.pdbx_strand_id
1 'polypeptide(L)' 'NGQVYISFLTVTEGDEDTPEDAEEQEEEGLVILKVVTVDGEDQLVTIDNEEELAAVYEQVMEDLFAEDEE' A
#
# COMPACT_ATOMS: atom_id res chain seq x y z
N ASN A 1 -3.62 -8.71 -16.49
CA ASN A 1 -4.49 -7.54 -16.68
C ASN A 1 -3.59 -6.32 -16.63
N GLY A 2 -3.53 -5.49 -17.67
CA GLY A 2 -2.63 -4.33 -17.75
C GLY A 2 -3.05 -3.15 -16.86
N GLN A 3 -3.40 -3.44 -15.61
CA GLN A 3 -3.77 -2.45 -14.60
C GLN A 3 -2.53 -2.12 -13.80
N VAL A 4 -2.32 -0.84 -13.52
CA VAL A 4 -1.18 -0.35 -12.75
C VAL A 4 -1.70 0.13 -11.40
N TYR A 5 -1.02 -0.29 -10.35
CA TYR A 5 -1.28 0.11 -8.98
C TYR A 5 -0.04 0.80 -8.42
N ILE A 6 -0.25 1.77 -7.53
CA ILE A 6 0.80 2.50 -6.84
C ILE A 6 0.51 2.37 -5.34
N SER A 7 1.49 1.88 -4.60
CA SER A 7 1.48 1.77 -3.14
C SER A 7 2.49 2.73 -2.52
N PHE A 8 2.18 3.25 -1.33
CA PHE A 8 3.11 4.02 -0.52
C PHE A 8 2.86 3.79 0.96
N LEU A 9 3.95 3.62 1.72
CA LEU A 9 3.93 3.55 3.17
C LEU A 9 3.77 4.96 3.72
N THR A 10 2.80 5.15 4.59
CA THR A 10 2.64 6.39 5.34
C THR A 10 3.17 6.19 6.74
N VAL A 11 3.89 7.18 7.25
CA VAL A 11 4.36 7.20 8.63
C VAL A 11 3.41 8.13 9.38
N THR A 12 2.68 7.59 10.34
CA THR A 12 2.07 8.41 11.39
C THR A 12 3.20 8.90 12.31
N GLU A 13 3.19 10.17 12.73
CA GLU A 13 4.03 10.60 13.85
C GLU A 13 3.60 9.77 15.06
N GLY A 14 4.30 8.66 15.31
CA GLY A 14 4.16 7.88 16.52
C GLY A 14 4.40 8.81 17.70
N ASP A 15 3.49 8.79 18.67
CA ASP A 15 3.75 9.37 20.00
C ASP A 15 5.10 8.78 20.47
N GLU A 16 6.12 9.63 20.67
CA GLU A 16 7.50 9.24 21.00
C GLU A 16 7.65 8.52 22.37
N ASP A 17 6.57 8.00 22.95
CA ASP A 17 6.45 7.49 24.33
C ASP A 17 6.00 6.01 24.43
N THR A 18 5.86 5.26 23.33
CA THR A 18 5.69 3.79 23.39
C THR A 18 7.00 3.06 23.06
N PRO A 19 7.51 2.22 23.97
CA PRO A 19 8.76 1.51 23.75
C PRO A 19 8.55 0.32 22.81
N GLU A 20 9.28 0.35 21.70
CA GLU A 20 9.83 -0.79 20.96
C GLU A 20 9.05 -2.11 21.06
N ASP A 21 8.03 -2.28 20.22
CA ASP A 21 7.60 -3.60 19.79
C ASP A 21 7.53 -3.61 18.27
N ALA A 22 8.15 -4.61 17.63
CA ALA A 22 8.14 -4.83 16.18
C ALA A 22 6.73 -5.00 15.58
N GLU A 23 5.69 -4.97 16.43
CA GLU A 23 4.27 -4.94 16.13
C GLU A 23 3.77 -3.52 15.72
N GLU A 24 4.49 -2.43 16.05
CA GLU A 24 4.13 -1.06 15.66
C GLU A 24 4.43 -0.72 14.18
N GLN A 25 5.08 -1.61 13.44
CA GLN A 25 5.16 -1.52 11.97
C GLN A 25 3.76 -1.67 11.31
N GLU A 26 2.76 -2.22 12.02
CA GLU A 26 1.37 -2.24 11.53
C GLU A 26 0.72 -0.84 11.47
N GLU A 27 1.28 0.17 12.13
CA GLU A 27 0.79 1.55 12.03
C GLU A 27 1.46 2.35 10.90
N GLU A 28 2.40 1.76 10.14
CA GLU A 28 2.78 2.32 8.83
C GLU A 28 1.61 2.14 7.86
N GLY A 29 0.71 3.13 7.83
CA GLY A 29 -0.50 3.05 7.03
C GLY A 29 -0.16 2.86 5.55
N LEU A 30 -0.40 1.66 5.01
CA LEU A 30 -0.22 1.38 3.60
C LEU A 30 -1.39 1.96 2.80
N VAL A 31 -1.10 2.84 1.86
CA VAL A 31 -2.09 3.39 0.94
C VAL A 31 -1.84 2.82 -0.46
N ILE A 32 -2.90 2.28 -1.08
CA ILE A 32 -2.87 1.69 -2.42
C ILE A 32 -3.87 2.44 -3.30
N LEU A 33 -3.39 2.93 -4.44
CA LEU A 33 -4.20 3.61 -5.47
C LEU A 33 -4.06 2.92 -6.82
N LYS A 34 -5.13 2.96 -7.59
CA LYS A 34 -5.18 2.43 -8.95
C LYS A 34 -4.97 3.55 -9.97
N VAL A 35 -4.18 3.28 -11.00
CA VAL A 35 -4.00 4.20 -12.13
C VAL A 35 -5.09 3.93 -13.17
N VAL A 36 -5.83 4.97 -13.52
CA VAL A 36 -6.85 4.94 -14.58
C VAL A 36 -6.60 6.07 -15.57
N THR A 37 -6.56 5.75 -16.86
CA THR A 37 -6.44 6.78 -17.91
C THR A 37 -7.82 7.34 -18.23
N VAL A 38 -8.03 8.63 -17.98
CA VAL A 38 -9.26 9.36 -18.29
C VAL A 38 -8.89 10.56 -19.15
N ASP A 39 -9.53 10.68 -20.31
CA ASP A 39 -9.26 11.75 -21.28
C ASP A 39 -7.79 11.87 -21.74
N GLY A 40 -7.05 10.77 -21.68
CA GLY A 40 -5.63 10.71 -22.07
C GLY A 40 -4.65 11.10 -20.97
N GLU A 41 -5.14 11.36 -19.75
CA GLU A 41 -4.34 11.64 -18.56
C GLU A 41 -4.50 10.50 -17.54
N ASP A 42 -3.40 10.12 -16.90
CA ASP A 42 -3.41 9.11 -15.85
C ASP A 42 -3.85 9.74 -14.53
N GLN A 43 -4.90 9.19 -13.94
CA GLN A 43 -5.46 9.61 -12.66
C GLN A 43 -5.33 8.49 -11.64
N LEU A 44 -5.16 8.89 -10.38
CA LEU A 44 -5.13 7.96 -9.25
C LEU A 44 -6.50 7.89 -8.62
N VAL A 45 -7.05 6.68 -8.50
CA VAL A 45 -8.35 6.43 -7.89
C VAL A 45 -8.23 5.42 -6.76
N THR A 46 -9.11 5.56 -5.78
CA THR A 46 -9.30 4.57 -4.72
C THR A 46 -9.89 3.29 -5.30
N ILE A 47 -9.51 2.15 -4.74
CA ILE A 47 -10.06 0.86 -5.12
C ILE A 47 -11.35 0.64 -4.30
N ASP A 48 -12.50 0.84 -4.92
CA ASP A 48 -13.80 0.69 -4.25
C ASP A 48 -14.21 -0.79 -4.05
N ASN A 49 -13.53 -1.72 -4.71
CA ASN A 49 -13.80 -3.15 -4.63
C ASN A 49 -12.90 -3.82 -3.59
N GLU A 50 -13.50 -4.35 -2.52
CA GLU A 50 -12.78 -5.00 -1.41
C GLU A 50 -12.00 -6.26 -1.83
N GLU A 51 -12.54 -7.07 -2.74
CA GLU A 51 -11.86 -8.29 -3.23
C GLU A 51 -10.63 -7.92 -4.07
N GLU A 52 -10.76 -6.88 -4.91
CA GLU A 52 -9.64 -6.34 -5.69
C GLU A 52 -8.57 -5.74 -4.76
N LEU A 53 -9.00 -4.95 -3.77
CA LEU A 53 -8.09 -4.33 -2.81
C LEU A 53 -7.32 -5.38 -2.01
N ALA A 54 -7.98 -6.42 -1.51
CA ALA A 54 -7.34 -7.50 -0.77
C ALA A 54 -6.30 -8.24 -1.62
N ALA A 55 -6.63 -8.54 -2.88
CA ALA A 55 -5.71 -9.22 -3.80
C ALA A 55 -4.49 -8.36 -4.16
N VAL A 56 -4.66 -7.05 -4.33
CA VAL A 56 -3.55 -6.12 -4.60
C VAL A 56 -2.72 -5.91 -3.33
N TYR A 57 -3.35 -5.81 -2.16
CA TYR A 57 -2.67 -5.71 -0.88
C TYR A 57 -1.75 -6.92 -0.63
N GLU A 58 -2.24 -8.15 -0.82
CA GLU A 58 -1.44 -9.36 -0.67
C GLU A 58 -0.21 -9.37 -1.60
N GLN A 59 -0.39 -9.00 -2.87
CA GLN A 59 0.72 -8.87 -3.82
C GLN A 59 1.72 -7.79 -3.43
N VAL A 60 1.25 -6.63 -2.97
CA VAL A 60 2.12 -5.54 -2.52
C VAL A 60 2.92 -5.96 -1.30
N MET A 61 2.30 -6.66 -0.35
CA MET A 61 3.01 -7.19 0.81
C MET A 61 4.02 -8.27 0.41
N GLU A 62 3.65 -9.19 -0.48
CA GLU A 62 4.58 -10.18 -1.04
C GLU A 62 5.79 -9.48 -1.66
N ASP A 63 5.60 -8.47 -2.50
CA ASP A 63 6.69 -7.73 -3.14
C ASP A 63 7.53 -6.93 -2.13
N LEU A 64 6.90 -6.24 -1.16
CA LEU A 64 7.59 -5.44 -0.14
C LEU A 64 8.48 -6.30 0.77
N PHE A 65 7.98 -7.47 1.20
CA PHE A 65 8.72 -8.36 2.09
C PHE A 65 9.61 -9.36 1.34
N ALA A 66 9.38 -9.59 0.04
CA ALA A 66 10.29 -10.38 -0.79
C ALA A 66 11.66 -9.69 -0.97
N GLU A 67 11.72 -8.36 -0.90
CA GLU A 67 13.00 -7.63 -0.95
C GLU A 67 13.85 -7.79 0.33
N ASP A 68 13.28 -8.22 1.45
CA ASP A 68 13.99 -8.45 2.73
C ASP A 68 14.63 -9.87 2.83
N GLU A 69 14.33 -10.79 1.90
CA GLU A 69 14.89 -12.17 1.88
C GLU A 69 16.21 -12.32 1.08
N GLU A 70 16.86 -11.23 0.62
CA GLU A 70 18.18 -11.24 -0.05
C GLU A 70 19.34 -10.72 0.84
#